data_AF-A0A1F1KWI0-F1
#
_entry.id   AF-A0A1F1KWI0-F1
#
_cell.length_a   1.000
_cell.length_b   1.000
_cell.length_c   1.000
_cell.angle_alpha   90.00
_cell.angle_beta   90.00
_cell.angle_gamma   90.00
#
_symmetry.space_group_name_H-M   'P 1'
#
loop_
_entity.id
_entity.type
_entity.pdbx_description
1 polymer ?
#
loop_
_entity_poly.entity_id
_entity_poly.type
_entity_poly.pdbx_seq_one_letter_code
_entity_poly.pdbx_strand_id
1 'polypeptide(L)'
;MTSSPVTQKPDSTSPTGAFDLRNVIAALLGIYGVVLIGCYFFLDPGIDPETGALKAATDNLWIGLALLATAVVFAAWAKLRPIVVSDAAAAESAVEAEPHPKH
;
A
#
# COMPACT_ATOMS: atom_id res chain seq x y z
N MET A 1 -22.40 -49.16 17.85
CA MET A 1 -22.70 -47.72 17.83
C MET A 1 -21.40 -46.99 17.52
N THR A 2 -21.15 -46.73 16.23
CA THR A 2 -19.95 -46.05 15.74
C THR A 2 -20.33 -44.62 15.37
N SER A 3 -20.02 -43.65 16.24
CA SER A 3 -20.15 -42.24 15.89
C SER A 3 -18.78 -41.75 15.43
N SER A 4 -18.63 -41.53 14.13
CA SER A 4 -17.45 -40.88 13.57
C SER A 4 -17.43 -39.39 13.96
N PRO A 5 -16.28 -38.82 14.33
CA PRO A 5 -16.16 -37.38 14.51
C PRO A 5 -16.23 -36.71 13.13
N VAL A 6 -17.19 -35.81 12.94
CA VAL A 6 -17.18 -34.92 11.77
C VAL A 6 -16.08 -33.89 12.00
N THR A 7 -14.93 -34.07 11.36
CA THR A 7 -13.88 -33.04 11.33
C THR A 7 -14.37 -31.93 10.41
N GLN A 8 -15.01 -30.92 10.99
CA GLN A 8 -15.38 -29.72 10.28
C GLN A 8 -14.12 -28.88 10.07
N LYS A 9 -13.58 -28.89 8.85
CA LYS A 9 -12.49 -28.00 8.41
C LYS A 9 -13.07 -26.57 8.36
N PRO A 10 -12.58 -25.62 9.17
CA PRO A 10 -13.01 -24.24 9.00
C PRO A 10 -12.44 -23.71 7.68
N ASP A 11 -13.31 -23.57 6.67
CA ASP A 11 -13.04 -22.72 5.50
C ASP A 11 -13.11 -21.25 5.96
N SER A 12 -12.06 -20.80 6.65
CA SER A 12 -11.87 -19.37 6.90
C SER A 12 -10.84 -18.86 5.90
N THR A 13 -11.29 -18.64 4.65
CA THR A 13 -10.57 -17.78 3.69
C THR A 13 -10.58 -16.37 4.28
N SER A 14 -9.61 -16.07 5.12
CA SER A 14 -9.36 -14.71 5.57
C SER A 14 -8.62 -14.02 4.44
N PRO A 15 -9.17 -12.99 3.78
CA PRO A 15 -8.43 -12.20 2.80
C PRO A 15 -7.36 -11.36 3.53
N THR A 16 -6.32 -12.01 4.02
CA THR A 16 -5.23 -11.38 4.76
C THR A 16 -4.13 -11.00 3.79
N GLY A 17 -4.25 -9.81 3.21
CA GLY A 17 -3.21 -9.24 2.36
C GLY A 17 -3.66 -8.12 1.41
N ALA A 18 -4.80 -7.45 1.63
CA ALA A 18 -5.20 -6.34 0.76
C ALA A 18 -4.37 -5.05 0.96
N PHE A 19 -3.44 -5.04 1.90
CA PHE A 19 -2.60 -3.89 2.21
C PHE A 19 -1.21 -4.03 1.58
N ASP A 20 -1.14 -3.92 0.25
CA ASP A 20 0.14 -3.81 -0.47
C ASP A 20 0.70 -2.39 -0.32
N LEU A 21 1.89 -2.28 0.27
CA LEU A 21 2.62 -1.02 0.43
C LEU A 21 2.77 -0.26 -0.89
N ARG A 22 2.92 -0.95 -2.04
CA ARG A 22 3.04 -0.31 -3.36
C ARG A 22 1.77 0.45 -3.73
N ASN A 23 0.61 -0.09 -3.37
CA ASN A 23 -0.67 0.54 -3.63
C ASN A 23 -0.88 1.76 -2.70
N VAL A 24 -0.42 1.67 -1.45
CA VAL A 24 -0.42 2.79 -0.50
C VAL A 24 0.51 3.91 -0.99
N ILE A 25 1.73 3.59 -1.39
CA ILE A 25 2.69 4.57 -1.95
C ILE A 25 2.10 5.21 -3.21
N ALA A 26 1.55 4.42 -4.14
CA ALA A 26 0.93 4.93 -5.36
C ALA A 26 -0.23 5.90 -5.05
N ALA A 27 -1.10 5.56 -4.10
CA ALA A 27 -2.22 6.41 -3.71
C ALA A 27 -1.75 7.73 -3.09
N LEU A 28 -0.80 7.67 -2.15
CA LEU A 28 -0.24 8.87 -1.52
C LEU A 28 0.42 9.79 -2.54
N LEU A 29 1.34 9.24 -3.37
CA LEU A 29 2.00 10.02 -4.43
C LEU A 29 0.99 10.59 -5.42
N GLY A 30 -0.04 9.82 -5.80
CA GLY A 30 -1.09 10.26 -6.71
C GLY A 30 -1.89 11.44 -6.16
N ILE A 31 -2.33 11.35 -4.89
CA ILE A 31 -3.05 12.43 -4.21
C ILE A 31 -2.18 13.68 -4.13
N TYR A 32 -0.94 13.56 -3.66
CA TYR A 32 -0.01 14.70 -3.59
C TYR A 32 0.26 15.30 -4.97
N GLY A 33 0.46 14.46 -5.99
CA GLY A 33 0.66 14.92 -7.37
C GLY A 33 -0.51 15.74 -7.90
N VAL A 34 -1.74 15.26 -7.69
CA VAL A 34 -2.95 16.00 -8.08
C VAL A 34 -3.08 17.31 -7.31
N VAL A 35 -2.81 17.31 -6.00
CA VAL A 35 -2.84 18.52 -5.17
C VAL A 35 -1.84 19.55 -5.67
N LEU A 36 -0.59 19.17 -5.96
CA LEU A 36 0.42 20.10 -6.45
C LEU A 36 0.10 20.68 -7.83
N ILE A 37 -0.45 19.86 -8.74
CA ILE A 37 -0.94 20.35 -10.02
C ILE A 37 -2.10 21.34 -9.80
N GLY A 38 -3.00 21.05 -8.86
CA GLY A 38 -4.05 22.00 -8.45
C GLY A 38 -3.47 23.32 -7.92
N CYS A 39 -2.45 23.26 -7.06
CA CYS A 39 -1.77 24.45 -6.54
C CYS A 39 -1.18 25.30 -7.67
N TYR A 40 -0.64 24.70 -8.73
CA TYR A 40 -0.15 25.43 -9.89
C TYR A 40 -1.26 26.26 -10.59
N PHE A 41 -2.48 25.72 -10.70
CA PHE A 41 -3.58 26.40 -11.40
C PHE A 41 -4.37 27.36 -10.52
N PHE A 42 -4.46 27.09 -9.22
CA PHE A 42 -5.41 27.79 -8.34
C PHE A 42 -4.76 28.60 -7.21
N LEU A 43 -3.48 28.37 -6.88
CA LEU A 43 -2.80 29.05 -5.78
C LEU A 43 -1.69 29.98 -6.28
N ASP A 44 -1.54 31.11 -5.58
CA ASP A 44 -0.37 31.96 -5.73
C ASP A 44 0.85 31.26 -5.09
N PRO A 45 2.00 31.19 -5.78
CA PRO A 45 3.18 30.47 -5.30
C PRO A 45 3.84 31.12 -4.07
N GLY A 46 3.47 32.35 -3.72
CA GLY A 46 3.97 33.07 -2.57
C GLY A 46 5.39 33.59 -2.75
N ILE A 47 5.99 33.98 -1.62
CA ILE A 47 7.31 34.61 -1.57
C ILE A 47 8.30 33.65 -0.92
N ASP A 48 9.51 33.60 -1.45
CA ASP A 48 10.64 32.91 -0.86
C ASP A 48 11.15 33.68 0.38
N PRO A 49 11.18 33.07 1.58
CA PRO A 49 11.53 33.78 2.81
C PRO A 49 13.03 34.13 2.92
N GLU A 50 13.90 33.47 2.14
CA GLU A 50 15.34 33.73 2.16
C GLU A 50 15.71 34.85 1.19
N THR A 51 15.07 34.88 0.02
CA THR A 51 15.42 35.83 -1.06
C THR A 51 14.42 36.98 -1.22
N GLY A 52 13.20 36.86 -0.68
CA GLY A 52 12.11 37.80 -0.88
C GLY A 52 11.52 37.79 -2.29
N ALA A 53 11.94 36.87 -3.17
CA ALA A 53 11.46 36.76 -4.54
C ALA A 53 10.16 35.95 -4.63
N LEU A 54 9.39 36.16 -5.69
CA LEU A 54 8.23 35.30 -5.99
C LEU A 54 8.71 33.87 -6.28
N LYS A 55 8.07 32.89 -5.65
CA LYS A 55 8.27 31.48 -6.00
C LYS A 55 7.72 31.20 -7.39
N ALA A 56 8.36 30.29 -8.11
CA ALA A 56 7.86 29.88 -9.41
C ALA A 56 6.74 28.86 -9.23
N ALA A 57 5.52 29.20 -9.64
CA ALA A 57 4.39 28.26 -9.61
C ALA A 57 4.71 26.96 -10.36
N THR A 58 5.53 27.06 -11.42
CA THR A 58 5.97 25.91 -12.24
C THR A 58 6.67 24.82 -11.44
N ASP A 59 7.23 25.12 -10.27
CA ASP A 59 7.86 24.11 -9.41
C ASP A 59 6.83 23.10 -8.92
N ASN A 60 5.65 23.56 -8.49
CA ASN A 60 4.55 22.68 -8.09
C ASN A 60 4.10 21.78 -9.26
N LEU A 61 4.09 22.32 -10.48
CA LEU A 61 3.69 21.57 -11.68
C LEU A 61 4.68 20.43 -11.98
N TRP A 62 5.98 20.73 -12.02
CA TRP A 62 7.01 19.74 -12.33
C TRP A 62 7.08 18.64 -11.27
N ILE A 63 7.03 19.02 -9.98
CA ILE A 63 7.01 18.05 -8.89
C ILE A 63 5.71 17.23 -8.93
N GLY A 64 4.56 17.87 -9.14
CA GLY A 64 3.27 17.20 -9.27
C GLY A 64 3.25 16.16 -10.39
N LEU A 65 3.80 16.50 -11.57
CA LEU A 65 3.96 15.57 -12.70
C LEU A 65 4.90 14.41 -12.37
N ALA A 66 6.03 14.67 -11.72
CA ALA A 66 6.97 13.62 -11.32
C ALA A 66 6.34 12.62 -10.32
N LEU A 67 5.56 13.13 -9.35
CA LEU A 67 4.82 12.30 -8.41
C LEU A 67 3.75 11.46 -9.10
N LEU A 68 3.00 12.04 -10.04
CA LEU A 68 1.98 11.33 -10.83
C LEU A 68 2.58 10.24 -11.70
N ALA A 69 3.70 10.53 -12.38
CA ALA A 69 4.42 9.53 -13.16
C ALA A 69 4.89 8.36 -12.28
N THR A 70 5.46 8.67 -11.12
CA THR A 70 5.91 7.65 -10.15
C THR A 70 4.74 6.83 -9.61
N ALA A 71 3.61 7.46 -9.28
CA ALA A 71 2.39 6.79 -8.83
C ALA A 71 1.88 5.79 -9.87
N VAL A 72 1.86 6.17 -11.17
CA VAL A 72 1.46 5.28 -12.27
C VAL A 72 2.40 4.08 -12.38
N VAL A 73 3.71 4.29 -12.25
CA VAL A 73 4.69 3.18 -12.26
C VAL A 73 4.43 2.21 -11.12
N PHE A 74 4.24 2.69 -9.89
CA PHE A 74 3.97 1.84 -8.73
C PHE A 74 2.63 1.10 -8.85
N ALA A 75 1.58 1.78 -9.30
CA ALA A 75 0.28 1.16 -9.52
C ALA A 75 0.34 0.07 -10.60
N ALA A 76 1.03 0.34 -11.72
CA ALA A 76 1.24 -0.64 -12.77
C ALA A 76 2.05 -1.84 -12.25
N TRP A 77 3.10 -1.61 -11.46
CA TRP A 77 3.92 -2.67 -10.91
C TRP A 77 3.18 -3.54 -9.88
N ALA A 78 2.36 -2.92 -9.02
CA ALA A 78 1.50 -3.65 -8.08
C ALA A 78 0.51 -4.56 -8.83
N LYS A 79 -0.09 -4.06 -9.92
CA LYS A 79 -0.98 -4.86 -10.77
C LYS A 79 -0.25 -6.00 -11.50
N LEU A 80 1.00 -5.79 -11.92
CA LEU A 80 1.81 -6.79 -12.61
C LEU A 80 2.37 -7.87 -11.67
N ARG A 81 2.61 -7.54 -10.38
CA ARG A 81 3.14 -8.47 -9.38
C ARG A 81 2.32 -8.45 -8.09
N PRO A 82 1.11 -9.04 -8.11
CA PRO A 82 0.28 -9.17 -6.91
C PRO A 82 1.00 -10.03 -5.86
N ILE A 83 1.06 -9.55 -4.62
CA ILE A 83 1.59 -10.33 -3.49
C ILE A 83 0.45 -11.21 -2.96
N VAL A 84 0.53 -12.50 -3.22
CA VAL A 84 -0.40 -13.49 -2.66
C VAL A 84 0.28 -14.11 -1.45
N VAL A 85 -0.18 -13.75 -0.25
CA VAL A 85 0.27 -14.43 0.98
C VAL A 85 -0.52 -15.73 1.07
N SER A 86 0.17 -16.87 0.94
CA SER A 86 -0.43 -18.18 1.20
C SER A 86 -0.44 -18.44 2.71
N ASP A 87 -1.60 -18.82 3.25
CA ASP A 87 -1.84 -19.13 4.68
C ASP A 87 -0.94 -20.25 5.27
N ALA A 88 -0.09 -20.88 4.46
CA ALA A 88 0.85 -21.92 4.87
C ALA A 88 1.85 -21.48 5.96
N ALA A 89 2.26 -20.20 5.98
CA ALA A 89 3.21 -19.69 6.98
C ALA A 89 2.60 -19.55 8.40
N ALA A 90 1.27 -19.38 8.49
CA ALA A 90 0.58 -19.29 9.79
C ALA A 90 0.35 -20.67 10.43
N ALA A 91 0.23 -21.73 9.60
CA ALA A 91 0.08 -23.10 10.09
C ALA A 91 1.36 -23.63 10.74
N GLU A 92 2.54 -23.23 10.26
CA GLU A 92 3.83 -23.69 10.80
C GLU A 92 4.09 -23.11 12.21
N SER A 93 3.72 -21.85 12.46
CA SER A 93 3.83 -21.23 13.80
C SER A 93 2.82 -21.78 14.81
N ALA A 94 1.69 -22.34 14.36
CA ALA A 94 0.71 -22.98 15.22
C ALA A 94 1.07 -24.44 15.55
N VAL A 95 1.77 -25.14 14.65
CA VAL A 95 2.27 -26.51 14.86
C VAL A 95 3.46 -26.54 15.81
N GLU A 96 4.31 -25.50 15.82
CA GLU A 96 5.44 -25.39 16.76
C GLU A 96 5.01 -24.98 18.19
N ALA A 97 3.81 -24.44 18.36
CA ALA A 97 3.27 -24.01 19.66
C ALA A 97 2.53 -25.10 20.44
N GLU A 98 2.33 -26.30 19.86
CA GLU A 98 1.78 -27.46 20.58
C GLU A 98 2.82 -27.99 21.60
N PRO A 99 2.51 -27.98 22.91
CA PRO A 99 3.45 -28.47 23.90
C PRO A 99 3.61 -29.98 23.77
N HIS A 100 4.85 -30.40 23.54
CA HIS A 100 5.30 -31.79 23.54
C HIS A 100 4.61 -32.62 24.65
N PRO A 101 3.81 -33.65 24.31
CA PRO A 101 3.14 -34.48 25.31
C PRO A 101 4.20 -35.23 26.12
N LYS A 102 4.25 -34.95 27.44
CA LYS A 102 5.11 -35.66 28.37
C LYS A 102 4.52 -37.07 28.56
N HIS A 103 5.19 -38.06 27.98
CA HIS A 103 5.04 -39.46 28.37
C HIS A 103 5.64 -39.70 29.75
#